data_AF-A0A1C5FDT8-F1
#
_entry.id   AF-A0A1C5FDT8-F1
#
_cell.length_a   1.000
_cell.length_b   1.000
_cell.length_c   1.000
_cell.angle_alpha   90.00
_cell.angle_beta   90.00
_cell.angle_gamma   90.00
#
_symmetry.space_group_name_H-M   'P 1'
#
loop_
_entity.id
_entity.type
_entity.pdbx_description
1 polymer ?
#
loop_
_entity_poly.entity_id
_entity_poly.type
_entity_poly.pdbx_seq_one_letter_code
_entity_poly.pdbx_strand_id
1 'polypeptide(L)'
;ARGDFRLVLSRYAESEAAGVSTGRFAGLIGTTTVGSLIGAPQSAGVIRAQVRFEPDSPRHLNVCQVPDVLPYQLPIGVHADRGRPGVIDWREIDIVADEDRLRLVWHRTGEEVVPVRPHMLGIHTAPPVARFLFEVAAAGAAAWSPWRWGWSEVLPFLPRVRHGRVIVRPARWRPTARLLEAAAVADGAWPAEVERWRERWDVPRFVQIASEDETCPLDLENALHLRMFRQELTSRDVDICEDLTASPSSFGWLSGHANEVIVSLVRREPAPEARRPRVLAHASRASAPHPPGGEWLYAKIYAAAEDHSQILTGRLARLADNIAGLTDRCFYTRYRDPDPHLRFRVHGDPEVLLGSVLPALRECVEQLHAERLVRHFSLDTYTPEEHRYGGRAAMSHAEEVFALDSRSAVRLMRLSASGALPLPGPVLAAVHYGVLLDALGDWPWWEWVDAAFPNVEAHRRYYRAHRVLARAWITPGRCLETLVRGTGADDLERLWNASPAPRAYGALVLGNSADARTATAVDGLLHMQHNRL
;
A
#
# COMPACT_ATOMS: atom_id res chain seq x y z
N ALA A 1 -40.85 26.50 13.19
CA ALA A 1 -40.44 26.70 11.79
C ALA A 1 -41.20 25.70 10.90
N ARG A 2 -41.80 26.14 9.78
CA ARG A 2 -42.65 25.29 8.89
C ARG A 2 -41.85 24.31 8.01
N GLY A 3 -40.52 24.30 8.11
CA GLY A 3 -39.66 23.41 7.33
C GLY A 3 -39.61 23.74 5.83
N ASP A 4 -40.07 24.91 5.43
CA ASP A 4 -40.06 25.33 4.02
C ASP A 4 -38.68 25.91 3.66
N PHE A 5 -37.77 25.03 3.26
CA PHE A 5 -36.43 25.39 2.81
C PHE A 5 -35.88 24.36 1.83
N ARG A 6 -34.89 24.78 1.05
CA ARG A 6 -34.04 23.90 0.24
C ARG A 6 -32.58 24.18 0.59
N LEU A 7 -31.78 23.12 0.61
CA LEU A 7 -30.33 23.24 0.72
C LEU A 7 -29.75 22.89 -0.64
N VAL A 8 -28.86 23.74 -1.15
CA VAL A 8 -28.11 23.47 -2.38
C VAL A 8 -26.69 23.14 -1.94
N LEU A 9 -26.22 21.94 -2.26
CA LEU A 9 -24.81 21.61 -2.03
C LEU A 9 -23.98 22.43 -3.02
N SER A 10 -23.01 23.18 -2.48
CA SER A 10 -22.05 23.92 -3.28
C SER A 10 -21.23 22.96 -4.14
N ARG A 11 -20.85 23.42 -5.33
CA ARG A 11 -20.29 22.58 -6.40
C ARG A 11 -18.89 22.05 -6.06
N TYR A 12 -18.15 22.80 -5.24
CA TYR A 12 -16.75 22.60 -4.86
C TYR A 12 -16.48 22.76 -3.35
N ALA A 13 -17.50 22.89 -2.51
CA ALA A 13 -17.32 23.01 -1.06
C ALA A 13 -17.02 21.65 -0.41
N GLU A 14 -15.83 21.14 -0.68
CA GLU A 14 -15.39 19.83 -0.22
C GLU A 14 -14.29 19.98 0.81
N SER A 15 -14.51 19.40 1.99
CA SER A 15 -13.48 19.27 2.97
C SER A 15 -13.46 17.87 3.55
N GLU A 16 -12.27 17.33 3.69
CA GLU A 16 -12.02 15.97 4.19
C GLU A 16 -12.26 15.87 5.70
N ALA A 17 -12.34 17.00 6.42
CA ALA A 17 -12.53 17.01 7.86
C ALA A 17 -13.23 18.29 8.38
N ALA A 18 -13.89 18.16 9.52
CA ALA A 18 -14.48 19.27 10.26
C ALA A 18 -13.42 20.34 10.60
N GLY A 19 -13.80 21.62 10.51
CA GLY A 19 -12.97 22.76 10.92
C GLY A 19 -11.87 23.20 9.93
N VAL A 20 -11.56 22.41 8.90
CA VAL A 20 -10.53 22.74 7.88
C VAL A 20 -10.86 24.01 7.11
N SER A 21 -12.10 24.18 6.66
CA SER A 21 -12.54 25.39 5.92
C SER A 21 -12.59 26.64 6.80
N THR A 22 -12.72 26.47 8.11
CA THR A 22 -12.78 27.56 9.09
C THR A 22 -11.42 27.95 9.66
N GLY A 23 -10.36 27.15 9.43
CA GLY A 23 -9.09 27.33 10.14
C GLY A 23 -8.38 28.65 9.82
N ARG A 24 -8.36 29.10 8.56
CA ARG A 24 -7.84 30.44 8.22
C ARG A 24 -8.60 31.59 8.88
N PHE A 25 -9.83 31.34 9.33
CA PHE A 25 -10.67 32.30 10.04
C PHE A 25 -10.64 32.10 11.58
N ALA A 26 -9.76 31.22 12.09
CA ALA A 26 -9.66 30.92 13.52
C ALA A 26 -9.34 32.17 14.37
N GLY A 27 -8.69 33.19 13.80
CA GLY A 27 -8.48 34.47 14.49
C GLY A 27 -9.77 35.25 14.76
N LEU A 28 -10.83 35.03 13.97
CA LEU A 28 -12.15 35.65 14.13
C LEU A 28 -13.13 34.74 14.89
N ILE A 29 -13.06 33.44 14.65
CA ILE A 29 -13.99 32.43 15.21
C ILE A 29 -13.53 31.91 16.58
N GLY A 30 -12.24 32.06 16.90
CA GLY A 30 -11.58 31.51 18.08
C GLY A 30 -10.84 30.21 17.78
N THR A 31 -9.56 30.16 18.15
CA THR A 31 -8.68 29.00 17.93
C THR A 31 -9.16 27.76 18.68
N THR A 32 -9.72 27.92 19.88
CA THR A 32 -10.28 26.81 20.67
C THR A 32 -11.50 26.18 19.98
N THR A 33 -12.39 26.99 19.40
CA THR A 33 -13.56 26.51 18.67
C THR A 33 -13.14 25.68 17.47
N VAL A 34 -12.25 26.22 16.63
CA VAL A 34 -11.72 25.52 15.46
C VAL A 34 -10.95 24.26 15.88
N GLY A 35 -10.10 24.36 16.90
CA GLY A 35 -9.34 23.24 17.45
C GLY A 35 -10.23 22.10 17.94
N SER A 36 -11.37 22.41 18.57
CA SER A 36 -12.32 21.39 19.03
C SER A 36 -13.03 20.65 17.89
N LEU A 37 -13.30 21.32 16.76
CA LEU A 37 -13.88 20.70 15.57
C LEU A 37 -12.86 19.78 14.89
N ILE A 38 -11.63 20.27 14.75
CA ILE A 38 -10.54 19.53 14.11
C ILE A 38 -10.06 18.37 14.99
N GLY A 39 -10.04 18.56 16.30
CA GLY A 39 -9.62 17.61 17.33
C GLY A 39 -10.74 16.76 17.91
N ALA A 40 -11.92 16.73 17.29
CA ALA A 40 -13.09 15.98 17.77
C ALA A 40 -12.74 14.52 18.12
N PRO A 41 -13.39 13.94 19.15
CA PRO A 41 -12.92 12.73 19.84
C PRO A 41 -12.71 11.53 18.92
N GLN A 42 -11.56 10.87 19.08
CA GLN A 42 -11.15 9.65 18.39
C GLN A 42 -10.71 8.59 19.39
N SER A 43 -10.37 7.41 18.88
CA SER A 43 -9.78 6.30 19.64
C SER A 43 -8.54 6.76 20.43
N ALA A 44 -8.29 6.14 21.59
CA ALA A 44 -7.13 6.47 22.41
C ALA A 44 -5.80 6.16 21.68
N GLY A 45 -4.79 7.02 21.82
CA GLY A 45 -3.47 6.83 21.22
C GLY A 45 -3.30 7.37 19.79
N VAL A 46 -4.14 8.34 19.39
CA VAL A 46 -4.03 9.07 18.12
C VAL A 46 -3.67 10.53 18.39
N ILE A 47 -2.59 11.00 17.76
CA ILE A 47 -2.14 12.40 17.77
C ILE A 47 -2.58 13.07 16.47
N ARG A 48 -3.33 14.18 16.56
CA ARG A 48 -3.57 15.06 15.40
C ARG A 48 -2.53 16.17 15.38
N ALA A 49 -1.71 16.20 14.34
CA ALA A 49 -0.63 17.18 14.20
C ALA A 49 -0.96 18.19 13.10
N GLN A 50 -0.98 19.48 13.44
CA GLN A 50 -1.14 20.56 12.47
C GLN A 50 0.12 20.65 11.61
N VAL A 51 -0.01 20.31 10.33
CA VAL A 51 1.08 20.41 9.37
C VAL A 51 1.27 21.86 8.98
N ARG A 52 2.52 22.32 9.02
CA ARG A 52 2.93 23.65 8.54
C ARG A 52 3.95 23.46 7.43
N PHE A 53 3.68 24.04 6.27
CA PHE A 53 4.58 23.95 5.13
C PHE A 53 4.58 25.25 4.32
N GLU A 54 5.69 25.49 3.61
CA GLU A 54 5.77 26.54 2.61
C GLU A 54 5.21 25.99 1.28
N PRO A 55 4.18 26.61 0.69
CA PRO A 55 3.63 26.18 -0.59
C PRO A 55 4.54 26.60 -1.75
N ASP A 56 4.41 25.92 -2.90
CA ASP A 56 5.25 26.16 -4.08
C ASP A 56 5.11 27.57 -4.71
N SER A 57 4.11 28.36 -4.29
CA SER A 57 3.87 29.71 -4.79
C SER A 57 3.54 30.68 -3.66
N PRO A 58 4.12 31.90 -3.64
CA PRO A 58 3.80 32.93 -2.64
C PRO A 58 2.31 33.30 -2.57
N ARG A 59 1.56 33.19 -3.68
CA ARG A 59 0.12 33.51 -3.70
C ARG A 59 -0.68 32.57 -2.80
N HIS A 60 -0.23 31.33 -2.63
CA HIS A 60 -0.88 30.32 -1.79
C HIS A 60 -0.73 30.59 -0.30
N LEU A 61 0.24 31.43 0.11
CA LEU A 61 0.40 31.83 1.51
C LEU A 61 -0.88 32.47 2.05
N ASN A 62 -1.59 33.25 1.23
CA ASN A 62 -2.85 33.88 1.60
C ASN A 62 -3.97 32.89 2.01
N VAL A 63 -3.81 31.60 1.68
CA VAL A 63 -4.78 30.55 2.01
C VAL A 63 -4.31 29.69 3.20
N CYS A 64 -3.00 29.49 3.37
CA CYS A 64 -2.45 28.59 4.39
C CYS A 64 -1.98 29.27 5.68
N GLN A 65 -2.09 30.60 5.81
CA GLN A 65 -1.87 31.29 7.09
C GLN A 65 -2.96 30.91 8.11
N VAL A 66 -2.61 30.04 9.05
CA VAL A 66 -3.52 29.56 10.11
C VAL A 66 -2.79 29.63 11.46
N PRO A 67 -3.41 30.20 12.51
CA PRO A 67 -2.83 30.17 13.85
C PRO A 67 -2.71 28.72 14.38
N ASP A 68 -2.06 28.56 15.53
CA ASP A 68 -2.04 27.28 16.23
C ASP A 68 -3.45 26.94 16.73
N VAL A 69 -4.03 25.87 16.17
CA VAL A 69 -5.34 25.35 16.55
C VAL A 69 -5.27 23.93 17.14
N LEU A 70 -4.10 23.28 17.08
CA LEU A 70 -3.84 21.96 17.66
C LEU A 70 -2.61 21.99 18.58
N PRO A 71 -2.54 21.09 19.59
CA PRO A 71 -1.40 21.01 20.51
C PRO A 71 -0.13 20.46 19.85
N TYR A 72 -0.24 19.69 18.78
CA TYR A 72 0.89 19.15 18.04
C TYR A 72 1.07 19.85 16.69
N GLN A 73 2.33 20.11 16.33
CA GLN A 73 2.73 20.66 15.04
C GLN A 73 3.64 19.69 14.31
N LEU A 74 3.55 19.70 12.98
CA LEU A 74 4.43 18.94 12.09
C LEU A 74 4.98 19.91 11.02
N PRO A 75 6.10 20.60 11.30
CA PRO A 75 6.71 21.56 10.38
C PRO A 75 7.50 20.87 9.26
N ILE A 76 7.27 21.27 8.02
CA ILE A 76 7.93 20.74 6.80
C ILE A 76 8.44 21.91 5.98
N GLY A 77 9.76 22.04 5.86
CA GLY A 77 10.39 23.12 5.09
C GLY A 77 10.24 24.51 5.71
N VAL A 78 9.66 24.62 6.91
CA VAL A 78 9.46 25.89 7.62
C VAL A 78 10.22 25.89 8.95
N HIS A 79 10.53 27.09 9.44
CA HIS A 79 11.12 27.25 10.76
C HIS A 79 10.15 26.79 11.86
N ALA A 80 10.67 26.07 12.84
CA ALA A 80 9.98 25.73 14.08
C ALA A 80 11.00 25.52 15.21
N ASP A 81 10.61 25.87 16.43
CA ASP A 81 11.38 25.55 17.63
C ASP A 81 11.21 24.06 17.96
N ARG A 82 12.22 23.25 17.63
CA ARG A 82 12.22 21.80 17.89
C ARG A 82 12.30 21.44 19.37
N GLY A 83 12.66 22.38 20.25
CA GLY A 83 12.65 22.19 21.70
C GLY A 83 11.26 22.37 22.32
N ARG A 84 10.32 22.99 21.60
CA ARG A 84 8.96 23.23 22.08
C ARG A 84 8.19 21.91 22.18
N PRO A 85 7.57 21.60 23.34
CA PRO A 85 6.67 20.46 23.47
C PRO A 85 5.55 20.49 22.41
N GLY A 86 5.29 19.35 21.78
CA GLY A 86 4.27 19.21 20.73
C GLY A 86 4.78 19.45 19.30
N VAL A 87 6.02 19.89 19.10
CA VAL A 87 6.61 19.96 17.76
C VAL A 87 7.20 18.59 17.39
N ILE A 88 6.60 17.92 16.41
CA ILE A 88 7.01 16.61 15.91
C ILE A 88 7.90 16.80 14.70
N ASP A 89 9.12 16.26 14.75
CA ASP A 89 9.97 16.18 13.57
C ASP A 89 9.44 15.09 12.64
N TRP A 90 9.15 15.45 11.38
CA TRP A 90 8.60 14.51 10.41
C TRP A 90 9.54 13.32 10.12
N ARG A 91 10.84 13.45 10.41
CA ARG A 91 11.83 12.37 10.29
C ARG A 91 11.74 11.33 11.41
N GLU A 92 10.95 11.62 12.44
CA GLU A 92 10.64 10.70 13.52
C GLU A 92 9.34 9.92 13.27
N ILE A 93 8.70 10.12 12.12
CA ILE A 93 7.49 9.41 11.74
C ILE A 93 7.87 8.14 10.95
N ASP A 94 7.56 6.99 11.53
CA ASP A 94 7.63 5.70 10.85
C ASP A 94 6.35 5.47 10.05
N ILE A 95 6.49 4.80 8.91
CA ILE A 95 5.35 4.33 8.11
C ILE A 95 5.16 2.86 8.42
N VAL A 96 4.00 2.51 8.96
CA VAL A 96 3.66 1.13 9.30
C VAL A 96 2.52 0.67 8.38
N ALA A 97 2.70 -0.49 7.77
CA ALA A 97 1.65 -1.15 6.99
C ALA A 97 1.07 -2.31 7.81
N ASP A 98 -0.26 -2.42 7.83
CA ASP A 98 -0.97 -3.62 8.23
C ASP A 98 -1.83 -4.17 7.07
N GLU A 99 -2.63 -5.20 7.32
CA GLU A 99 -3.49 -5.81 6.29
C GLU A 99 -4.57 -4.85 5.76
N ASP A 100 -4.91 -3.80 6.52
CA ASP A 100 -6.02 -2.89 6.22
C ASP A 100 -5.54 -1.57 5.62
N ARG A 101 -4.45 -0.98 6.13
CA ARG A 101 -4.00 0.36 5.74
C ARG A 101 -2.53 0.66 6.08
N LEU A 102 -2.06 1.78 5.52
CA LEU A 102 -0.84 2.44 5.96
C LEU A 102 -1.14 3.38 7.13
N ARG A 103 -0.19 3.52 8.05
CA ARG A 103 -0.28 4.39 9.23
C ARG A 103 1.02 5.15 9.41
N LEU A 104 0.90 6.37 9.91
CA LEU A 104 2.02 7.19 10.36
C LEU A 104 2.13 7.03 11.87
N VAL A 105 3.30 6.63 12.37
CA VAL A 105 3.52 6.36 13.79
C VAL A 105 4.69 7.17 14.28
N TRP A 106 4.53 7.88 15.39
CA TRP A 106 5.65 8.57 16.02
C TRP A 106 6.47 7.56 16.80
N HIS A 107 7.68 7.22 16.31
CA HIS A 107 8.45 6.11 16.87
C HIS A 107 8.83 6.30 18.35
N ARG A 108 8.86 7.56 18.83
CA ARG A 108 9.17 7.88 20.22
C ARG A 108 8.07 7.44 21.19
N THR A 109 6.81 7.53 20.80
CA THR A 109 5.65 7.21 21.65
C THR A 109 4.92 5.95 21.21
N GLY A 110 5.11 5.53 19.95
CA GLY A 110 4.34 4.45 19.32
C GLY A 110 2.90 4.85 18.96
N GLU A 111 2.55 6.13 19.08
CA GLU A 111 1.19 6.63 18.80
C GLU A 111 1.01 6.96 17.32
N GLU A 112 -0.21 6.75 16.81
CA GLU A 112 -0.56 7.07 15.43
C GLU A 112 -0.65 8.58 15.26
N VAL A 113 -0.02 9.13 14.23
CA VAL A 113 -0.03 10.56 13.90
C VAL A 113 -0.93 10.79 12.70
N VAL A 114 -1.99 11.57 12.86
CA VAL A 114 -2.84 12.01 11.76
C VAL A 114 -2.45 13.45 11.40
N PRO A 115 -1.78 13.67 10.25
CA PRO A 115 -1.46 15.00 9.76
C PRO A 115 -2.76 15.73 9.40
N VAL A 116 -2.86 16.98 9.87
CA VAL A 116 -4.03 17.81 9.64
C VAL A 116 -3.63 19.13 9.00
N ARG A 117 -4.41 19.55 8.03
CA ARG A 117 -4.27 20.82 7.34
C ARG A 117 -5.50 21.70 7.62
N PRO A 118 -5.41 22.68 8.54
CA PRO A 118 -6.55 23.52 8.91
C PRO A 118 -6.82 24.64 7.88
N HIS A 119 -6.75 24.33 6.58
CA HIS A 119 -7.04 25.25 5.48
C HIS A 119 -7.37 24.48 4.18
N MET A 120 -7.96 25.20 3.21
CA MET A 120 -8.48 24.64 1.96
C MET A 120 -7.49 24.63 0.79
N LEU A 121 -6.24 25.05 1.00
CA LEU A 121 -5.22 24.98 -0.06
C LEU A 121 -5.04 23.52 -0.55
N GLY A 122 -5.16 23.28 -1.85
CA GLY A 122 -5.10 21.95 -2.45
C GLY A 122 -3.81 21.18 -2.13
N ILE A 123 -3.90 19.87 -1.86
CA ILE A 123 -2.74 19.01 -1.49
C ILE A 123 -1.66 18.97 -2.57
N HIS A 124 -2.03 19.19 -3.84
CA HIS A 124 -1.11 19.15 -4.97
C HIS A 124 -0.09 20.30 -4.96
N THR A 125 -0.33 21.35 -4.17
CA THR A 125 0.57 22.51 -3.99
C THR A 125 1.50 22.37 -2.78
N ALA A 126 1.36 21.27 -2.02
CA ALA A 126 2.17 20.99 -0.85
C ALA A 126 3.49 20.30 -1.26
N PRO A 127 4.59 20.52 -0.53
CA PRO A 127 5.83 19.80 -0.76
C PRO A 127 5.64 18.28 -0.75
N PRO A 128 6.42 17.49 -1.52
CA PRO A 128 6.22 16.06 -1.66
C PRO A 128 6.09 15.30 -0.34
N VAL A 129 6.89 15.67 0.69
CA VAL A 129 6.79 15.06 2.03
C VAL A 129 5.45 15.36 2.69
N ALA A 130 4.99 16.61 2.67
CA ALA A 130 3.71 17.00 3.26
C ALA A 130 2.54 16.30 2.56
N ARG A 131 2.56 16.32 1.22
CA ARG A 131 1.58 15.63 0.38
C ARG A 131 1.54 14.13 0.68
N PHE A 132 2.70 13.48 0.72
CA PHE A 132 2.81 12.05 1.03
C PHE A 132 2.21 11.71 2.40
N LEU A 133 2.49 12.50 3.44
CA LEU A 133 1.90 12.27 4.76
C LEU A 133 0.36 12.40 4.75
N PHE A 134 -0.20 13.40 4.04
CA PHE A 134 -1.64 13.51 3.89
C PHE A 134 -2.24 12.32 3.13
N GLU A 135 -1.60 11.88 2.04
CA GLU A 135 -2.06 10.75 1.22
C GLU A 135 -2.01 9.42 2.00
N VAL A 136 -0.95 9.17 2.78
CA VAL A 136 -0.86 7.99 3.68
C VAL A 136 -1.96 8.02 4.72
N ALA A 137 -2.23 9.17 5.34
CA ALA A 137 -3.29 9.30 6.34
C ALA A 137 -4.70 9.14 5.77
N ALA A 138 -4.89 9.50 4.49
CA ALA A 138 -6.13 9.29 3.76
C ALA A 138 -6.27 7.84 3.24
N ALA A 139 -5.16 7.10 3.07
CA ALA A 139 -5.17 5.73 2.59
C ALA A 139 -5.93 4.80 3.58
N GLY A 140 -6.95 4.11 3.07
CA GLY A 140 -7.81 3.24 3.89
C GLY A 140 -8.92 3.96 4.66
N ALA A 141 -9.02 5.29 4.57
CA ALA A 141 -10.21 6.01 5.03
C ALA A 141 -11.28 6.01 3.94
N ALA A 142 -12.53 5.76 4.31
CA ALA A 142 -13.66 6.01 3.42
C ALA A 142 -13.78 7.53 3.22
N ALA A 143 -13.18 8.04 2.15
CA ALA A 143 -13.30 9.44 1.78
C ALA A 143 -14.74 9.71 1.32
N TRP A 144 -15.37 10.75 1.87
CA TRP A 144 -16.58 11.28 1.28
C TRP A 144 -16.21 11.85 -0.10
N SER A 145 -16.99 11.50 -1.12
CA SER A 145 -16.84 12.05 -2.46
C SER A 145 -18.13 12.74 -2.87
N PRO A 146 -18.05 13.82 -3.67
CA PRO A 146 -19.24 14.42 -4.25
C PRO A 146 -19.96 13.44 -5.17
N TRP A 147 -21.21 13.78 -5.51
CA TRP A 147 -21.91 13.06 -6.56
C TRP A 147 -21.15 13.15 -7.88
N ARG A 148 -20.95 11.98 -8.51
CA ARG A 148 -20.34 11.81 -9.83
C ARG A 148 -21.30 11.05 -10.72
N TRP A 149 -21.50 11.51 -11.94
CA TRP A 149 -22.33 10.79 -12.92
C TRP A 149 -21.57 9.68 -13.66
N GLY A 150 -20.26 9.59 -13.47
CA GLY A 150 -19.41 8.59 -14.10
C GLY A 150 -19.50 8.67 -15.62
N TRP A 151 -19.77 7.54 -16.29
CA TRP A 151 -19.87 7.49 -17.75
C TRP A 151 -21.03 8.34 -18.31
N SER A 152 -22.02 8.70 -17.50
CA SER A 152 -23.14 9.54 -17.93
C SER A 152 -22.76 11.02 -18.06
N GLU A 153 -21.56 11.43 -17.64
CA GLU A 153 -21.08 12.82 -17.79
C GLU A 153 -21.06 13.30 -19.26
N VAL A 154 -21.08 12.40 -20.24
CA VAL A 154 -21.14 12.73 -21.68
C VAL A 154 -22.54 13.09 -22.17
N LEU A 155 -23.58 12.82 -21.39
CA LEU A 155 -24.97 13.01 -21.83
C LEU A 155 -25.28 14.50 -22.04
N PRO A 156 -26.12 14.82 -23.05
CA PRO A 156 -26.49 16.19 -23.39
C PRO A 156 -27.29 16.88 -22.27
N PHE A 157 -27.95 16.09 -21.42
CA PHE A 157 -28.70 16.54 -20.27
C PHE A 157 -28.48 15.60 -19.10
N LEU A 158 -28.29 16.17 -17.90
CA LEU A 158 -28.28 15.47 -16.62
C LEU A 158 -29.35 16.08 -15.71
N PRO A 159 -30.27 15.27 -15.17
CA PRO A 159 -31.35 15.78 -14.35
C PRO A 159 -30.84 16.27 -12.99
N ARG A 160 -31.59 17.18 -12.37
CA ARG A 160 -31.35 17.59 -10.98
C ARG A 160 -31.41 16.38 -10.05
N VAL A 161 -30.37 16.21 -9.23
CA VAL A 161 -30.34 15.17 -8.19
C VAL A 161 -30.78 15.77 -6.88
N ARG A 162 -31.80 15.18 -6.26
CA ARG A 162 -32.34 15.65 -4.99
C ARG A 162 -32.54 14.50 -4.01
N HIS A 163 -32.16 14.72 -2.76
CA HIS A 163 -32.50 13.87 -1.63
C HIS A 163 -33.30 14.68 -0.60
N GLY A 164 -34.61 14.45 -0.53
CA GLY A 164 -35.52 15.24 0.30
C GLY A 164 -35.47 16.74 -0.07
N ARG A 165 -35.00 17.57 0.86
CA ARG A 165 -34.85 19.04 0.67
C ARG A 165 -33.46 19.45 0.18
N VAL A 166 -32.53 18.50 0.05
CA VAL A 166 -31.16 18.75 -0.39
C VAL A 166 -31.05 18.52 -1.88
N ILE A 167 -30.72 19.57 -2.63
CA ILE A 167 -30.30 19.48 -4.02
C ILE A 167 -28.82 19.15 -4.02
N VAL A 168 -28.49 17.94 -4.47
CA VAL A 168 -27.13 17.39 -4.48
C VAL A 168 -26.37 17.86 -5.71
N ARG A 169 -27.03 17.87 -6.87
CA ARG A 169 -26.51 18.46 -8.11
C ARG A 169 -27.63 19.20 -8.84
N PRO A 170 -27.37 20.42 -9.34
CA PRO A 170 -28.28 21.09 -10.25
C PRO A 170 -28.42 20.29 -11.56
N ALA A 171 -29.53 20.45 -12.26
CA ALA A 171 -29.66 20.00 -13.65
C ALA A 171 -28.56 20.64 -14.52
N ARG A 172 -28.00 19.86 -15.46
CA ARG A 172 -26.91 20.29 -16.34
C ARG A 172 -27.25 20.02 -17.80
N TRP A 173 -26.87 20.93 -18.68
CA TRP A 173 -26.94 20.78 -20.13
C TRP A 173 -25.54 20.90 -20.75
N ARG A 174 -25.27 20.09 -21.77
CA ARG A 174 -24.08 20.26 -22.61
C ARG A 174 -24.41 21.08 -23.85
N PRO A 175 -23.52 21.99 -24.29
CA PRO A 175 -23.65 22.64 -25.58
C PRO A 175 -23.73 21.61 -26.71
N THR A 176 -24.63 21.83 -27.67
CA THR A 176 -24.65 21.02 -28.90
C THR A 176 -23.60 21.51 -29.89
N ALA A 177 -23.16 20.66 -30.83
CA ALA A 177 -22.21 21.06 -31.88
C ALA A 177 -22.67 22.32 -32.64
N ARG A 178 -23.96 22.38 -33.00
CA ARG A 178 -24.58 23.55 -33.65
C ARG A 178 -24.49 24.83 -32.80
N LEU A 179 -24.69 24.71 -31.49
CA LEU A 179 -24.59 25.86 -30.59
C LEU A 179 -23.14 26.37 -30.51
N LEU A 180 -22.16 25.46 -30.48
CA LEU A 180 -20.73 25.80 -30.48
C LEU A 180 -20.30 26.45 -31.80
N GLU A 181 -20.78 25.94 -32.95
CA GLU A 181 -20.56 26.54 -34.27
C GLU A 181 -21.13 27.97 -34.33
N ALA A 182 -22.37 28.16 -33.85
CA ALA A 182 -23.00 29.47 -33.77
C ALA A 182 -22.27 30.43 -32.82
N ALA A 183 -21.67 29.92 -31.74
CA ALA A 183 -20.86 30.73 -30.84
C ALA A 183 -19.56 31.19 -31.52
N ALA A 184 -18.97 30.38 -32.40
CA ALA A 184 -17.73 30.74 -33.10
C ALA A 184 -17.93 31.83 -34.18
N VAL A 185 -19.08 31.86 -34.85
CA VAL A 185 -19.35 32.78 -35.96
C VAL A 185 -19.98 34.10 -35.46
N ALA A 186 -19.46 35.25 -35.92
CA ALA A 186 -19.97 36.58 -35.56
C ALA A 186 -21.01 37.12 -36.57
N ASP A 187 -22.02 36.32 -36.91
CA ASP A 187 -23.00 36.63 -37.98
C ASP A 187 -24.38 37.08 -37.46
N GLY A 188 -24.54 37.26 -36.15
CA GLY A 188 -25.79 37.72 -35.54
C GLY A 188 -26.86 36.63 -35.34
N ALA A 189 -26.60 35.38 -35.74
CA ALA A 189 -27.52 34.26 -35.53
C ALA A 189 -27.55 33.74 -34.07
N TRP A 190 -26.59 34.16 -33.24
CA TRP A 190 -26.37 33.67 -31.88
C TRP A 190 -27.63 33.65 -30.98
N PRO A 191 -28.42 34.74 -30.84
CA PRO A 191 -29.61 34.72 -29.98
C PRO A 191 -30.66 33.70 -30.45
N ALA A 192 -30.84 33.55 -31.76
CA ALA A 192 -31.80 32.61 -32.33
C ALA A 192 -31.37 31.14 -32.12
N GLU A 193 -30.07 30.85 -32.18
CA GLU A 193 -29.55 29.51 -31.91
C GLU A 193 -29.60 29.15 -30.42
N VAL A 194 -29.36 30.11 -29.52
CA VAL A 194 -29.59 29.93 -28.09
C VAL A 194 -31.05 29.60 -27.81
N GLU A 195 -32.00 30.32 -28.41
CA GLU A 195 -33.43 30.07 -28.21
C GLU A 195 -33.83 28.67 -28.69
N ARG A 196 -33.40 28.27 -29.89
CA ARG A 196 -33.65 26.91 -30.40
C ARG A 196 -33.07 25.82 -29.52
N TRP A 197 -31.87 26.05 -28.96
CA TRP A 197 -31.26 25.11 -28.03
C TRP A 197 -32.07 25.03 -26.72
N ARG A 198 -32.56 26.16 -26.21
CA ARG A 198 -33.44 26.20 -25.04
C ARG A 198 -34.75 25.44 -25.27
N GLU A 199 -35.42 25.70 -26.38
CA GLU A 199 -36.69 25.02 -26.74
C GLU A 199 -36.50 23.51 -26.88
N ARG A 200 -35.41 23.07 -27.51
CA ARG A 200 -35.16 21.64 -27.75
C ARG A 200 -34.86 20.87 -26.47
N TRP A 201 -34.15 21.47 -25.53
CA TRP A 201 -33.64 20.79 -24.33
C TRP A 201 -34.30 21.26 -23.02
N ASP A 202 -35.37 22.06 -23.13
CA ASP A 202 -36.11 22.66 -22.00
C ASP A 202 -35.18 23.40 -21.02
N VAL A 203 -34.29 24.25 -21.57
CA VAL A 203 -33.33 25.01 -20.75
C VAL A 203 -34.03 26.25 -20.18
N PRO A 204 -33.96 26.47 -18.85
CA PRO A 204 -34.58 27.62 -18.22
C PRO A 204 -33.95 28.94 -18.67
N ARG A 205 -34.68 30.05 -18.49
CA ARG A 205 -34.19 31.41 -18.76
C ARG A 205 -32.90 31.73 -17.98
N PHE A 206 -32.88 31.35 -16.70
CA PHE A 206 -31.74 31.60 -15.82
C PHE A 206 -30.89 30.33 -15.67
N VAL A 207 -29.63 30.45 -16.06
CA VAL A 207 -28.63 29.39 -15.98
C VAL A 207 -27.37 29.94 -15.35
N GLN A 208 -26.47 29.07 -14.93
CA GLN A 208 -25.11 29.45 -14.55
C GLN A 208 -24.12 28.68 -15.41
N ILE A 209 -23.08 29.38 -15.84
CA ILE A 209 -21.88 28.76 -16.39
C ILE A 209 -20.94 28.50 -15.22
N ALA A 210 -20.39 27.30 -15.16
CA ALA A 210 -19.42 26.93 -14.14
C ALA A 210 -18.17 26.32 -14.79
N SER A 211 -17.01 26.76 -14.35
CA SER A 211 -15.70 26.27 -14.78
C SER A 211 -14.77 26.33 -13.59
N GLU A 212 -14.24 25.19 -13.16
CA GLU A 212 -13.52 25.08 -11.88
C GLU A 212 -14.28 25.80 -10.76
N ASP A 213 -13.63 26.53 -9.86
CA ASP A 213 -14.29 27.19 -8.72
C ASP A 213 -15.11 28.44 -9.10
N GLU A 214 -15.17 28.81 -10.38
CA GLU A 214 -15.86 30.00 -10.86
C GLU A 214 -17.28 29.68 -11.32
N THR A 215 -18.23 30.54 -10.95
CA THR A 215 -19.61 30.48 -11.44
C THR A 215 -20.04 31.85 -11.96
N CYS A 216 -20.77 31.86 -13.07
CA CYS A 216 -21.31 33.05 -13.70
C CYS A 216 -22.81 32.85 -13.95
N PRO A 217 -23.67 33.45 -13.12
CA PRO A 217 -25.11 33.50 -13.35
C PRO A 217 -25.43 34.28 -14.63
N LEU A 218 -26.35 33.75 -15.44
CA LEU A 218 -26.77 34.33 -16.71
C LEU A 218 -28.29 34.34 -16.83
N ASP A 219 -28.75 35.40 -17.48
CA ASP A 219 -30.12 35.56 -17.96
C ASP A 219 -30.07 35.45 -19.47
N LEU A 220 -30.56 34.35 -20.04
CA LEU A 220 -30.47 34.08 -21.47
C LEU A 220 -31.38 34.99 -22.32
N GLU A 221 -32.22 35.82 -21.69
CA GLU A 221 -32.99 36.88 -22.38
C GLU A 221 -32.26 38.24 -22.34
N ASN A 222 -31.17 38.37 -21.59
CA ASN A 222 -30.38 39.59 -21.51
C ASN A 222 -29.28 39.62 -22.59
N ALA A 223 -29.30 40.64 -23.46
CA ALA A 223 -28.35 40.75 -24.57
C ALA A 223 -26.87 40.85 -24.16
N LEU A 224 -26.56 41.42 -22.98
CA LEU A 224 -25.19 41.42 -22.45
C LEU A 224 -24.79 40.02 -21.99
N HIS A 225 -25.66 39.33 -21.25
CA HIS A 225 -25.39 37.97 -20.77
C HIS A 225 -25.26 36.97 -21.93
N LEU A 226 -26.01 37.16 -23.03
CA LEU A 226 -25.81 36.36 -24.24
C LEU A 226 -24.42 36.57 -24.86
N ARG A 227 -23.87 37.79 -24.84
CA ARG A 227 -22.49 38.03 -25.30
C ARG A 227 -21.47 37.38 -24.38
N MET A 228 -21.67 37.45 -23.06
CA MET A 228 -20.83 36.76 -22.08
C MET A 228 -20.87 35.25 -22.27
N PHE A 229 -22.07 34.67 -22.44
CA PHE A 229 -22.26 33.25 -22.69
C PHE A 229 -21.47 32.78 -23.92
N ARG A 230 -21.59 33.52 -25.02
CA ARG A 230 -20.84 33.25 -26.25
C ARG A 230 -19.34 33.25 -26.01
N GLN A 231 -18.84 34.27 -25.33
CA GLN A 231 -17.41 34.41 -25.04
C GLN A 231 -16.89 33.23 -24.22
N GLU A 232 -17.58 32.88 -23.12
CA GLU A 232 -17.21 31.75 -22.25
C GLU A 232 -17.20 30.41 -23.00
N LEU A 233 -18.21 30.14 -23.84
CA LEU A 233 -18.27 28.91 -24.64
C LEU A 233 -17.13 28.78 -25.66
N THR A 234 -16.61 29.90 -26.16
CA THR A 234 -15.53 29.90 -27.15
C THR A 234 -14.13 29.92 -26.51
N SER A 235 -14.01 30.33 -25.25
CA SER A 235 -12.72 30.52 -24.58
C SER A 235 -12.26 29.31 -23.78
N ARG A 236 -13.20 28.52 -23.24
CA ARG A 236 -12.90 27.35 -22.39
C ARG A 236 -14.04 26.33 -22.39
N ASP A 237 -13.76 25.15 -21.86
CA ASP A 237 -14.81 24.17 -21.57
C ASP A 237 -15.58 24.59 -20.32
N VAL A 238 -16.90 24.57 -20.41
CA VAL A 238 -17.79 25.06 -19.35
C VAL A 238 -18.98 24.15 -19.17
N ASP A 239 -19.42 24.02 -17.93
CA ASP A 239 -20.67 23.36 -17.61
C ASP A 239 -21.80 24.39 -17.53
N ILE A 240 -22.92 24.09 -18.19
CA ILE A 240 -24.13 24.91 -18.08
C ILE A 240 -25.09 24.21 -17.12
N CYS A 241 -25.36 24.84 -15.99
CA CYS A 241 -26.26 24.30 -14.97
C CYS A 241 -27.45 25.23 -14.75
N GLU A 242 -28.51 24.72 -14.14
CA GLU A 242 -29.60 25.57 -13.66
C GLU A 242 -29.09 26.54 -12.60
N ASP A 243 -29.60 27.77 -12.64
CA ASP A 243 -29.36 28.72 -11.56
C ASP A 243 -30.51 28.66 -10.54
N LEU A 244 -30.23 27.99 -9.42
CA LEU A 244 -31.18 27.86 -8.31
C LEU A 244 -31.28 29.13 -7.45
N THR A 245 -30.42 30.11 -7.71
CA THR A 245 -30.30 31.36 -6.95
C THR A 245 -30.91 32.56 -7.67
N ALA A 246 -31.37 32.39 -8.92
CA ALA A 246 -31.92 33.44 -9.76
C ALA A 246 -33.21 34.12 -9.23
N SER A 247 -33.92 33.52 -8.27
CA SER A 247 -35.10 34.15 -7.67
C SER A 247 -34.73 35.03 -6.48
N PRO A 248 -35.24 36.26 -6.36
CA PRO A 248 -35.05 37.09 -5.15
C PRO A 248 -35.55 36.41 -3.86
N SER A 249 -36.52 35.49 -3.98
CA SER A 249 -36.99 34.68 -2.85
C SER A 249 -35.98 33.62 -2.39
N SER A 250 -34.99 33.27 -3.23
CA SER A 250 -33.95 32.29 -2.91
C SER A 250 -33.00 32.75 -1.80
N PHE A 251 -32.97 34.05 -1.48
CA PHE A 251 -32.06 34.64 -0.48
C PHE A 251 -32.78 35.27 0.73
N GLY A 252 -34.03 34.87 0.99
CA GLY A 252 -34.86 35.46 2.05
C GLY A 252 -34.35 35.29 3.49
N TRP A 253 -33.25 34.56 3.73
CA TRP A 253 -32.72 34.30 5.08
C TRP A 253 -31.90 35.45 5.66
N LEU A 254 -31.14 36.17 4.82
CA LEU A 254 -30.30 37.30 5.22
C LEU A 254 -30.75 38.59 4.54
N SER A 255 -32.03 38.96 4.70
CA SER A 255 -32.59 40.17 4.10
C SER A 255 -32.41 40.27 2.57
N GLY A 256 -32.43 39.13 1.87
CA GLY A 256 -32.23 39.06 0.42
C GLY A 256 -30.76 38.94 -0.03
N HIS A 257 -29.79 38.86 0.89
CA HIS A 257 -28.39 38.69 0.54
C HIS A 257 -28.03 37.24 0.27
N ALA A 258 -27.21 37.02 -0.77
CA ALA A 258 -26.63 35.73 -1.05
C ALA A 258 -25.77 35.23 0.11
N ASN A 259 -25.93 33.96 0.47
CA ASN A 259 -25.25 33.38 1.61
C ASN A 259 -24.90 31.91 1.39
N GLU A 260 -23.74 31.52 1.91
CA GLU A 260 -23.29 30.14 2.01
C GLU A 260 -23.14 29.77 3.49
N VAL A 261 -23.53 28.54 3.85
CA VAL A 261 -23.43 28.04 5.22
C VAL A 261 -22.54 26.80 5.22
N ILE A 262 -21.46 26.88 5.98
CA ILE A 262 -20.55 25.76 6.20
C ILE A 262 -20.98 25.01 7.46
N VAL A 263 -21.35 23.74 7.31
CA VAL A 263 -21.73 22.87 8.42
C VAL A 263 -20.65 21.82 8.62
N SER A 264 -19.91 21.91 9.71
CA SER A 264 -18.91 20.90 10.08
C SER A 264 -19.60 19.68 10.69
N LEU A 265 -19.35 18.49 10.13
CA LEU A 265 -19.88 17.22 10.60
C LEU A 265 -18.77 16.41 11.26
N VAL A 266 -19.03 15.91 12.47
CA VAL A 266 -18.14 14.99 13.19
C VAL A 266 -18.87 13.68 13.47
N ARG A 267 -18.12 12.60 13.60
CA ARG A 267 -18.68 11.29 13.93
C ARG A 267 -19.31 11.36 15.32
N ARG A 268 -20.55 10.85 15.47
CA ARG A 268 -21.28 10.86 16.75
C ARG A 268 -20.63 9.94 17.79
N GLU A 269 -20.18 8.78 17.35
CA GLU A 269 -19.44 7.82 18.17
C GLU A 269 -18.00 7.76 17.65
N PRO A 270 -16.98 7.68 18.51
CA PRO A 270 -15.61 7.49 18.04
C PRO A 270 -15.54 6.22 17.19
N ALA A 271 -14.65 6.21 16.19
CA ALA A 271 -14.37 4.98 15.48
C ALA A 271 -13.95 3.89 16.48
N PRO A 272 -14.30 2.61 16.24
CA PRO A 272 -13.84 1.51 17.08
C PRO A 272 -12.31 1.60 17.20
N GLU A 273 -11.80 1.32 18.39
CA GLU A 273 -10.38 1.45 18.69
C GLU A 273 -9.59 0.63 17.67
N ALA A 274 -8.91 1.33 16.76
CA ALA A 274 -8.05 0.67 15.81
C ALA A 274 -7.00 -0.07 16.62
N ARG A 275 -6.80 -1.37 16.34
CA ARG A 275 -5.71 -2.13 16.94
C ARG A 275 -4.44 -1.30 16.79
N ARG A 276 -3.78 -0.99 17.91
CA ARG A 276 -2.50 -0.29 17.87
C ARG A 276 -1.57 -1.12 17.00
N PRO A 277 -0.97 -0.55 15.94
CA PRO A 277 0.01 -1.28 15.19
C PRO A 277 1.09 -1.70 16.18
N ARG A 278 1.40 -3.00 16.23
CA ARG A 278 2.54 -3.47 17.01
C ARG A 278 3.77 -3.00 16.26
N VAL A 279 4.25 -1.80 16.61
CA VAL A 279 5.55 -1.34 16.14
C VAL A 279 6.56 -2.32 16.69
N LEU A 280 7.16 -3.11 15.81
CA LEU A 280 8.37 -3.84 16.15
C LEU A 280 9.41 -2.77 16.45
N ALA A 281 9.59 -2.47 17.73
CA ALA A 281 10.70 -1.64 18.20
C ALA A 281 11.96 -2.22 17.55
N HIS A 282 12.59 -1.44 16.66
CA HIS A 282 13.80 -1.75 15.86
C HIS A 282 13.65 -1.85 14.33
N ALA A 283 12.62 -1.25 13.72
CA ALA A 283 12.62 -1.01 12.26
C ALA A 283 13.77 -0.07 11.77
N SER A 284 14.53 0.57 12.66
CA SER A 284 15.35 1.74 12.31
C SER A 284 16.79 1.46 11.85
N ARG A 285 17.22 0.19 11.70
CA ARG A 285 18.52 -0.11 11.05
C ARG A 285 18.30 -1.14 9.97
N ALA A 286 18.18 -0.65 8.73
CA ALA A 286 18.31 -1.50 7.57
C ALA A 286 19.58 -2.34 7.72
N SER A 287 19.47 -3.65 7.49
CA SER A 287 20.61 -4.55 7.49
C SER A 287 21.68 -4.01 6.56
N ALA A 288 22.95 -4.14 6.96
CA ALA A 288 24.05 -3.66 6.13
C ALA A 288 24.02 -4.41 4.78
N PRO A 289 23.98 -3.70 3.64
CA PRO A 289 24.07 -4.35 2.34
C PRO A 289 25.47 -4.95 2.16
N HIS A 290 25.53 -6.14 1.58
CA HIS A 290 26.75 -6.83 1.18
C HIS A 290 26.91 -6.73 -0.35
N PRO A 291 27.66 -5.73 -0.86
CA PRO A 291 27.91 -5.57 -2.29
C PRO A 291 28.83 -6.68 -2.82
N PRO A 292 28.85 -6.91 -4.15
CA PRO A 292 29.79 -7.83 -4.78
C PRO A 292 31.25 -7.53 -4.42
N GLY A 293 32.03 -8.58 -4.17
CA GLY A 293 33.46 -8.49 -3.83
C GLY A 293 33.76 -8.59 -2.32
N GLY A 294 32.75 -8.68 -1.47
CA GLY A 294 32.90 -9.02 -0.05
C GLY A 294 32.69 -10.51 0.24
N GLU A 295 32.28 -10.81 1.47
CA GLU A 295 32.05 -12.17 1.99
C GLU A 295 30.82 -12.88 1.37
N TRP A 296 30.07 -12.18 0.51
CA TRP A 296 28.92 -12.71 -0.19
C TRP A 296 29.08 -12.60 -1.71
N LEU A 297 28.90 -13.72 -2.38
CA LEU A 297 28.67 -13.78 -3.82
C LEU A 297 27.18 -14.01 -4.07
N TYR A 298 26.47 -12.99 -4.56
CA TYR A 298 25.07 -13.08 -4.91
C TYR A 298 24.87 -12.92 -6.43
N ALA A 299 24.36 -13.97 -7.07
CA ALA A 299 24.03 -13.99 -8.47
C ALA A 299 22.52 -14.15 -8.72
N LYS A 300 21.99 -13.41 -9.70
CA LYS A 300 20.67 -13.63 -10.30
C LYS A 300 20.87 -14.37 -11.62
N ILE A 301 20.37 -15.60 -11.73
CA ILE A 301 20.49 -16.47 -12.89
C ILE A 301 19.13 -16.51 -13.60
N TYR A 302 19.01 -15.83 -14.75
CA TYR A 302 17.74 -15.64 -15.44
C TYR A 302 17.39 -16.85 -16.33
N ALA A 303 16.30 -17.52 -16.00
CA ALA A 303 15.81 -18.75 -16.64
C ALA A 303 14.29 -18.82 -16.57
N ALA A 304 13.64 -19.53 -17.49
CA ALA A 304 12.19 -19.75 -17.42
C ALA A 304 11.84 -20.53 -16.14
N ALA A 305 10.66 -20.28 -15.57
CA ALA A 305 10.28 -20.85 -14.27
C ALA A 305 10.20 -22.39 -14.33
N GLU A 306 9.82 -22.92 -15.49
CA GLU A 306 9.67 -24.33 -15.79
C GLU A 306 11.03 -25.07 -15.78
N ASP A 307 12.12 -24.35 -16.09
CA ASP A 307 13.47 -24.90 -16.14
C ASP A 307 14.20 -24.85 -14.79
N HIS A 308 13.65 -24.14 -13.78
CA HIS A 308 14.31 -23.95 -12.48
C HIS A 308 14.66 -25.29 -11.83
N SER A 309 13.73 -26.24 -11.79
CA SER A 309 13.96 -27.55 -11.18
C SER A 309 15.05 -28.33 -11.92
N GLN A 310 15.08 -28.29 -13.25
CA GLN A 310 16.14 -28.92 -14.05
C GLN A 310 17.51 -28.30 -13.75
N ILE A 311 17.61 -26.97 -13.72
CA ILE A 311 18.85 -26.26 -13.41
C ILE A 311 19.34 -26.59 -12.00
N LEU A 312 18.43 -26.52 -11.02
CA LEU A 312 18.72 -26.74 -9.60
C LEU A 312 19.16 -28.16 -9.31
N THR A 313 18.50 -29.16 -9.90
CA THR A 313 18.85 -30.57 -9.71
C THR A 313 20.02 -31.04 -10.59
N GLY A 314 20.37 -30.27 -11.62
CA GLY A 314 21.42 -30.55 -12.60
C GLY A 314 22.74 -29.86 -12.27
N ARG A 315 23.18 -28.97 -13.16
CA ARG A 315 24.51 -28.33 -13.10
C ARG A 315 24.71 -27.45 -11.87
N LEU A 316 23.67 -26.74 -11.43
CA LEU A 316 23.80 -25.84 -10.28
C LEU A 316 24.00 -26.60 -8.97
N ALA A 317 23.36 -27.77 -8.80
CA ALA A 317 23.66 -28.65 -7.67
C ALA A 317 25.08 -29.19 -7.72
N ARG A 318 25.60 -29.59 -8.90
CA ARG A 318 26.99 -30.05 -9.03
C ARG A 318 27.98 -28.93 -8.68
N LEU A 319 27.70 -27.70 -9.11
CA LEU A 319 28.48 -26.54 -8.70
C LEU A 319 28.47 -26.38 -7.18
N ALA A 320 27.29 -26.42 -6.55
CA ALA A 320 27.15 -26.31 -5.10
C ALA A 320 27.94 -27.41 -4.36
N ASP A 321 27.89 -28.65 -4.85
CA ASP A 321 28.66 -29.77 -4.28
C ASP A 321 30.18 -29.55 -4.40
N ASN A 322 30.65 -29.02 -5.55
CA ASN A 322 32.06 -28.75 -5.80
C ASN A 322 32.63 -27.62 -4.93
N ILE A 323 31.82 -26.63 -4.58
CA ILE A 323 32.24 -25.48 -3.75
C ILE A 323 31.96 -25.66 -2.26
N ALA A 324 31.28 -26.74 -1.86
CA ALA A 324 30.87 -26.96 -0.47
C ALA A 324 32.06 -27.04 0.51
N GLY A 325 33.25 -27.47 0.04
CA GLY A 325 34.48 -27.48 0.85
C GLY A 325 35.25 -26.15 0.87
N LEU A 326 34.81 -25.17 0.08
CA LEU A 326 35.46 -23.86 -0.10
C LEU A 326 34.64 -22.71 0.52
N THR A 327 33.40 -22.98 0.95
CA THR A 327 32.40 -21.96 1.29
C THR A 327 31.60 -22.42 2.50
N ASP A 328 31.14 -21.47 3.31
CA ASP A 328 30.43 -21.79 4.56
C ASP A 328 28.94 -22.01 4.33
N ARG A 329 28.34 -21.22 3.43
CA ARG A 329 26.89 -21.24 3.16
C ARG A 329 26.64 -21.10 1.68
N CYS A 330 25.72 -21.92 1.16
CA CYS A 330 25.28 -21.85 -0.22
C CYS A 330 23.78 -22.16 -0.25
N PHE A 331 22.98 -21.20 -0.73
CA PHE A 331 21.53 -21.38 -0.83
C PHE A 331 20.96 -20.65 -2.05
N TYR A 332 19.74 -21.04 -2.41
CA TYR A 332 19.00 -20.39 -3.49
C TYR A 332 17.57 -20.06 -3.09
N THR A 333 16.98 -19.15 -3.87
CA THR A 333 15.52 -18.88 -3.86
C THR A 333 15.05 -18.70 -5.31
N ARG A 334 13.85 -19.17 -5.63
CA ARG A 334 13.19 -18.88 -6.90
C ARG A 334 12.52 -17.50 -6.81
N TYR A 335 12.76 -16.65 -7.80
CA TYR A 335 12.26 -15.27 -7.79
C TYR A 335 11.74 -14.86 -9.16
N ARG A 336 11.03 -13.75 -9.21
CA ARG A 336 10.57 -13.10 -10.42
C ARG A 336 10.72 -11.59 -10.23
N ASP A 337 11.67 -10.95 -10.93
CA ASP A 337 11.62 -9.48 -11.13
C ASP A 337 12.69 -8.90 -12.09
N PRO A 338 12.29 -8.18 -13.16
CA PRO A 338 10.96 -8.26 -13.79
C PRO A 338 10.67 -9.68 -14.32
N ASP A 339 11.72 -10.46 -14.60
CA ASP A 339 11.63 -11.81 -15.16
C ASP A 339 11.92 -12.91 -14.12
N PRO A 340 11.44 -14.16 -14.36
CA PRO A 340 11.82 -15.32 -13.55
C PRO A 340 13.34 -15.55 -13.52
N HIS A 341 13.88 -15.80 -12.33
CA HIS A 341 15.30 -16.07 -12.09
C HIS A 341 15.53 -16.85 -10.80
N LEU A 342 16.68 -17.52 -10.71
CA LEU A 342 17.20 -18.08 -9.47
C LEU A 342 18.12 -17.05 -8.81
N ARG A 343 17.93 -16.81 -7.52
CA ARG A 343 18.88 -16.06 -6.69
C ARG A 343 19.79 -17.06 -6.02
N PHE A 344 21.05 -17.13 -6.45
CA PHE A 344 22.07 -18.03 -5.91
C PHE A 344 23.02 -17.23 -5.04
N ARG A 345 23.18 -17.62 -3.78
CA ARG A 345 23.99 -16.90 -2.78
C ARG A 345 25.00 -17.84 -2.15
N VAL A 346 26.23 -17.38 -2.09
CA VAL A 346 27.36 -18.12 -1.51
C VAL A 346 28.09 -17.19 -0.53
N HIS A 347 28.35 -17.69 0.67
CA HIS A 347 29.14 -17.02 1.71
C HIS A 347 30.49 -17.72 1.88
N GLY A 348 31.54 -16.94 2.08
CA GLY A 348 32.87 -17.45 2.39
C GLY A 348 33.94 -16.38 2.24
N ASP A 349 35.19 -16.82 2.21
CA ASP A 349 36.34 -15.94 2.05
C ASP A 349 36.29 -15.18 0.70
N PRO A 350 36.43 -13.84 0.68
CA PRO A 350 36.34 -13.05 -0.55
C PRO A 350 37.34 -13.46 -1.64
N GLU A 351 38.57 -13.86 -1.30
CA GLU A 351 39.58 -14.28 -2.28
C GLU A 351 39.17 -15.61 -2.92
N VAL A 352 38.63 -16.55 -2.14
CA VAL A 352 38.09 -17.82 -2.64
C VAL A 352 36.84 -17.60 -3.50
N LEU A 353 35.94 -16.73 -3.06
CA LEU A 353 34.71 -16.42 -3.79
C LEU A 353 35.01 -15.81 -5.17
N LEU A 354 35.93 -14.85 -5.23
CA LEU A 354 36.30 -14.17 -6.47
C LEU A 354 37.25 -15.00 -7.35
N GLY A 355 38.19 -15.72 -6.74
CA GLY A 355 39.25 -16.46 -7.43
C GLY A 355 38.82 -17.85 -7.91
N SER A 356 37.86 -18.50 -7.24
CA SER A 356 37.46 -19.87 -7.54
C SER A 356 35.95 -20.03 -7.79
N VAL A 357 35.11 -19.48 -6.91
CA VAL A 357 33.65 -19.71 -6.99
C VAL A 357 33.01 -18.96 -8.16
N LEU A 358 33.33 -17.68 -8.35
CA LEU A 358 32.79 -16.88 -9.45
C LEU A 358 33.21 -17.44 -10.83
N PRO A 359 34.48 -17.82 -11.08
CA PRO A 359 34.86 -18.51 -12.31
C PRO A 359 34.09 -19.82 -12.55
N ALA A 360 33.90 -20.65 -11.50
CA ALA A 360 33.15 -21.90 -11.60
C ALA A 360 31.65 -21.64 -11.88
N LEU A 361 31.07 -20.60 -11.28
CA LEU A 361 29.71 -20.17 -11.56
C LEU A 361 29.56 -19.66 -13.00
N ARG A 362 30.51 -18.86 -13.49
CA ARG A 362 30.53 -18.39 -14.89
C ARG A 362 30.53 -19.57 -15.85
N GLU A 363 31.43 -20.54 -15.66
CA GLU A 363 31.50 -21.74 -16.50
C GLU A 363 30.20 -22.55 -16.46
N CYS A 364 29.63 -22.75 -15.26
CA CYS A 364 28.34 -23.41 -15.10
C CYS A 364 27.23 -22.69 -15.89
N VAL A 365 27.17 -21.36 -15.83
CA VAL A 365 26.18 -20.56 -16.56
C VAL A 365 26.42 -20.57 -18.07
N GLU A 366 27.67 -20.52 -18.54
CA GLU A 366 28.01 -20.65 -19.96
C GLU A 366 27.52 -21.98 -20.54
N GLN A 367 27.69 -23.07 -19.79
CA GLN A 367 27.18 -24.39 -20.18
C GLN A 367 25.64 -24.42 -20.20
N LEU A 368 24.98 -23.87 -19.18
CA LEU A 368 23.51 -23.76 -19.14
C LEU A 368 22.96 -22.86 -20.26
N HIS A 369 23.73 -21.84 -20.66
CA HIS A 369 23.40 -20.98 -21.79
C HIS A 369 23.50 -21.73 -23.12
N ALA A 370 24.55 -22.53 -23.31
CA ALA A 370 24.69 -23.40 -24.49
C ALA A 370 23.53 -24.43 -24.59
N GLU A 371 23.00 -24.89 -23.45
CA GLU A 371 21.81 -25.74 -23.34
C GLU A 371 20.48 -24.99 -23.52
N ARG A 372 20.51 -23.66 -23.70
CA ARG A 372 19.34 -22.76 -23.78
C ARG A 372 18.46 -22.73 -22.52
N LEU A 373 18.98 -23.15 -21.37
CA LEU A 373 18.27 -23.12 -20.08
C LEU A 373 18.40 -21.76 -19.38
N VAL A 374 19.51 -21.05 -19.59
CA VAL A 374 19.79 -19.76 -18.97
C VAL A 374 19.99 -18.68 -20.02
N ARG A 375 19.34 -17.52 -19.85
CA ARG A 375 19.50 -16.36 -20.74
C ARG A 375 20.78 -15.59 -20.44
N HIS A 376 20.99 -15.24 -19.17
CA HIS A 376 22.15 -14.54 -18.66
C HIS A 376 22.17 -14.62 -17.13
N PHE A 377 23.24 -14.11 -16.49
CA PHE A 377 23.26 -13.88 -15.06
C PHE A 377 23.81 -12.48 -14.74
N SER A 378 23.51 -11.97 -13.55
CA SER A 378 24.08 -10.73 -13.00
C SER A 378 24.51 -10.92 -11.55
N LEU A 379 25.51 -10.14 -11.11
CA LEU A 379 25.88 -10.03 -9.71
C LEU A 379 25.14 -8.86 -9.07
N ASP A 380 24.75 -9.01 -7.81
CA ASP A 380 23.96 -8.01 -7.09
C ASP A 380 24.32 -7.96 -5.60
N THR A 381 23.74 -7.00 -4.89
CA THR A 381 23.94 -6.74 -3.46
C THR A 381 23.01 -7.61 -2.62
N TYR A 382 23.57 -8.38 -1.68
CA TYR A 382 22.77 -9.14 -0.73
C TYR A 382 22.42 -8.27 0.48
N THR A 383 21.14 -8.10 0.78
CA THR A 383 20.67 -7.41 2.00
C THR A 383 19.90 -8.42 2.85
N PRO A 384 20.41 -8.83 4.02
CA PRO A 384 19.74 -9.79 4.90
C PRO A 384 18.40 -9.26 5.41
N GLU A 385 17.36 -10.09 5.44
CA GLU A 385 16.03 -9.70 5.96
C GLU A 385 15.94 -9.94 7.48
N GLU A 386 16.82 -9.31 8.27
CA GLU A 386 16.96 -9.56 9.73
C GLU A 386 15.61 -9.48 10.47
N HIS A 387 14.80 -8.47 10.16
CA HIS A 387 13.48 -8.27 10.77
C HIS A 387 12.51 -9.43 10.53
N ARG A 388 12.61 -10.06 9.36
CA ARG A 388 11.75 -11.18 8.96
C ARG A 388 12.14 -12.46 9.69
N TYR A 389 13.43 -12.68 9.93
CA TYR A 389 13.95 -13.94 10.42
C TYR A 389 14.37 -13.90 11.91
N GLY A 390 13.71 -13.08 12.73
CA GLY A 390 13.91 -13.10 14.20
C GLY A 390 14.99 -12.15 14.73
N GLY A 391 15.46 -11.22 13.89
CA GLY A 391 16.45 -10.19 14.24
C GLY A 391 17.89 -10.59 14.00
N ARG A 392 18.81 -9.64 14.21
CA ARG A 392 20.24 -9.78 13.93
C ARG A 392 20.90 -11.00 14.57
N ALA A 393 20.52 -11.33 15.81
CA ALA A 393 21.08 -12.47 16.52
C ALA A 393 20.69 -13.82 15.90
N ALA A 394 19.50 -13.91 15.28
CA ALA A 394 18.99 -15.13 14.67
C ALA A 394 19.38 -15.28 13.20
N MET A 395 19.71 -14.19 12.51
CA MET A 395 19.94 -14.15 11.05
C MET A 395 21.03 -15.13 10.58
N SER A 396 22.16 -15.22 11.30
CA SER A 396 23.24 -16.16 10.95
C SER A 396 22.76 -17.62 10.94
N HIS A 397 21.98 -18.00 11.94
CA HIS A 397 21.41 -19.35 12.01
C HIS A 397 20.32 -19.56 10.96
N ALA A 398 19.54 -18.52 10.63
CA ALA A 398 18.56 -18.57 9.54
C ALA A 398 19.23 -18.87 8.19
N GLU A 399 20.38 -18.26 7.90
CA GLU A 399 21.13 -18.49 6.66
C GLU A 399 21.70 -19.92 6.57
N GLU A 400 22.11 -20.49 7.70
CA GLU A 400 22.50 -21.90 7.77
C GLU A 400 21.28 -22.82 7.52
N VAL A 401 20.12 -22.49 8.09
CA VAL A 401 18.85 -23.18 7.78
C VAL A 401 18.51 -23.04 6.28
N PHE A 402 18.73 -21.88 5.66
CA PHE A 402 18.53 -21.71 4.21
C PHE A 402 19.42 -22.64 3.38
N ALA A 403 20.69 -22.80 3.78
CA ALA A 403 21.62 -23.68 3.08
C ALA A 403 21.23 -25.17 3.23
N LEU A 404 20.86 -25.58 4.45
CA LEU A 404 20.35 -26.93 4.72
C LEU A 404 19.09 -27.23 3.90
N ASP A 405 18.14 -26.30 3.94
CA ASP A 405 16.86 -26.43 3.26
C ASP A 405 17.01 -26.42 1.73
N SER A 406 17.90 -25.59 1.16
CA SER A 406 18.24 -25.63 -0.26
C SER A 406 18.79 -27.00 -0.70
N ARG A 407 19.68 -27.61 0.08
CA ARG A 407 20.22 -28.95 -0.22
C ARG A 407 19.15 -30.04 -0.07
N SER A 408 18.36 -29.96 0.98
CA SER A 408 17.22 -30.86 1.23
C SER A 408 16.21 -30.81 0.09
N ALA A 409 15.80 -29.61 -0.35
CA ALA A 409 14.87 -29.42 -1.46
C ALA A 409 15.40 -30.00 -2.79
N VAL A 410 16.69 -29.78 -3.12
CA VAL A 410 17.31 -30.39 -4.31
C VAL A 410 17.25 -31.92 -4.25
N ARG A 411 17.54 -32.50 -3.08
CA ARG A 411 17.49 -33.95 -2.89
C ARG A 411 16.08 -34.50 -3.01
N LEU A 412 15.08 -33.83 -2.43
CA LEU A 412 13.67 -34.19 -2.54
C LEU A 412 13.15 -34.09 -3.99
N MET A 413 13.53 -33.05 -4.73
CA MET A 413 13.19 -32.94 -6.16
C MET A 413 13.77 -34.10 -6.98
N ARG A 414 15.03 -34.49 -6.71
CA ARG A 414 15.67 -35.64 -7.37
C ARG A 414 14.96 -36.97 -7.04
N LEU A 415 14.58 -37.19 -5.79
CA LEU A 415 13.84 -38.39 -5.36
C LEU A 415 12.42 -38.44 -5.96
N SER A 416 11.75 -37.29 -6.04
CA SER A 416 10.44 -37.20 -6.70
C SER A 416 10.55 -37.48 -8.19
N ALA A 417 11.57 -36.94 -8.87
CA ALA A 417 11.78 -37.14 -10.31
C ALA A 417 12.17 -38.59 -10.67
N SER A 418 12.90 -39.30 -9.78
CA SER A 418 13.24 -40.70 -9.99
C SER A 418 12.12 -41.68 -9.64
N GLY A 419 10.99 -41.21 -9.11
CA GLY A 419 9.89 -42.04 -8.63
C GLY A 419 10.15 -42.73 -7.28
N ALA A 420 11.30 -42.47 -6.64
CA ALA A 420 11.63 -43.00 -5.31
C ALA A 420 10.79 -42.38 -4.19
N LEU A 421 10.13 -41.25 -4.46
CA LEU A 421 9.21 -40.58 -3.54
C LEU A 421 7.89 -40.27 -4.24
N PRO A 422 6.93 -41.22 -4.30
CA PRO A 422 5.67 -41.07 -5.02
C PRO A 422 4.62 -40.26 -4.21
N LEU A 423 5.04 -39.12 -3.65
CA LEU A 423 4.16 -38.21 -2.92
C LEU A 423 3.61 -37.13 -3.85
N PRO A 424 2.31 -36.79 -3.76
CA PRO A 424 1.79 -35.58 -4.38
C PRO A 424 2.54 -34.35 -3.86
N GLY A 425 2.83 -33.38 -4.74
CA GLY A 425 3.62 -32.19 -4.41
C GLY A 425 3.25 -31.50 -3.11
N PRO A 426 1.97 -31.24 -2.80
CA PRO A 426 1.62 -30.58 -1.55
C PRO A 426 1.80 -31.47 -0.30
N VAL A 427 1.70 -32.80 -0.43
CA VAL A 427 2.04 -33.71 0.69
C VAL A 427 3.55 -33.70 0.92
N LEU A 428 4.35 -33.71 -0.16
CA LEU A 428 5.80 -33.58 -0.06
C LEU A 428 6.22 -32.27 0.62
N ALA A 429 5.59 -31.15 0.24
CA ALA A 429 5.81 -29.86 0.90
C ALA A 429 5.46 -29.90 2.39
N ALA A 430 4.32 -30.49 2.76
CA ALA A 430 3.90 -30.62 4.16
C ALA A 430 4.83 -31.51 4.99
N VAL A 431 5.35 -32.60 4.42
CA VAL A 431 6.38 -33.44 5.05
C VAL A 431 7.66 -32.63 5.27
N HIS A 432 8.06 -31.83 4.29
CA HIS A 432 9.25 -30.99 4.40
C HIS A 432 9.09 -29.91 5.49
N TYR A 433 7.90 -29.31 5.61
CA TYR A 433 7.56 -28.42 6.73
C TYR A 433 7.72 -29.11 8.08
N GLY A 434 7.21 -30.34 8.22
CA GLY A 434 7.36 -31.11 9.44
C GLY A 434 8.83 -31.34 9.82
N VAL A 435 9.69 -31.65 8.83
CA VAL A 435 11.15 -31.80 9.05
C VAL A 435 11.78 -30.53 9.59
N LEU A 436 11.46 -29.37 8.99
CA LEU A 436 11.98 -28.09 9.46
C LEU A 436 11.47 -27.75 10.87
N LEU A 437 10.17 -27.89 11.11
CA LEU A 437 9.54 -27.55 12.40
C LEU A 437 10.07 -28.43 13.53
N ASP A 438 10.27 -29.72 13.28
CA ASP A 438 10.93 -30.66 14.21
C ASP A 438 12.40 -30.25 14.47
N ALA A 439 13.11 -29.77 13.45
CA ALA A 439 14.51 -29.37 13.58
C ALA A 439 14.71 -28.09 14.42
N LEU A 440 13.70 -27.23 14.53
CA LEU A 440 13.77 -26.01 15.34
C LEU A 440 13.86 -26.30 16.85
N GLY A 441 13.43 -27.48 17.31
CA GLY A 441 13.56 -27.90 18.71
C GLY A 441 12.29 -28.52 19.28
N ASP A 442 12.22 -28.62 20.60
CA ASP A 442 11.09 -29.24 21.30
C ASP A 442 10.01 -28.20 21.60
N TRP A 443 9.04 -28.06 20.70
CA TRP A 443 7.91 -27.13 20.85
C TRP A 443 6.64 -27.70 20.19
N PRO A 444 5.43 -27.32 20.67
CA PRO A 444 4.17 -27.85 20.17
C PRO A 444 3.78 -27.19 18.84
N TRP A 445 4.57 -27.37 17.78
CA TRP A 445 4.36 -26.70 16.50
C TRP A 445 3.03 -27.08 15.85
N TRP A 446 2.46 -28.24 16.16
CA TRP A 446 1.14 -28.65 15.66
C TRP A 446 0.00 -27.78 16.23
N GLU A 447 0.10 -27.36 17.49
CA GLU A 447 -0.84 -26.40 18.10
C GLU A 447 -0.66 -25.02 17.49
N TRP A 448 0.59 -24.61 17.26
CA TRP A 448 0.88 -23.36 16.57
C TRP A 448 0.32 -23.35 15.14
N VAL A 449 0.49 -24.43 14.36
CA VAL A 449 -0.07 -24.54 13.01
C VAL A 449 -1.60 -24.44 13.02
N ASP A 450 -2.29 -25.09 13.95
CA ASP A 450 -3.75 -25.03 14.05
C ASP A 450 -4.25 -23.61 14.40
N ALA A 451 -3.49 -22.88 15.23
CA ALA A 451 -3.77 -21.49 15.57
C ALA A 451 -3.44 -20.50 14.44
N ALA A 452 -2.30 -20.70 13.76
CA ALA A 452 -1.80 -19.81 12.71
C ALA A 452 -2.57 -19.96 11.39
N PHE A 453 -3.03 -21.17 11.07
CA PHE A 453 -3.71 -21.48 9.81
C PHE A 453 -5.13 -22.00 10.06
N PRO A 454 -6.11 -21.10 10.30
CA PRO A 454 -7.48 -21.51 10.61
C PRO A 454 -8.09 -22.36 9.49
N ASN A 455 -8.71 -23.46 9.89
CA ASN A 455 -9.27 -24.46 8.99
C ASN A 455 -10.53 -23.96 8.26
N VAL A 456 -10.36 -23.47 7.04
CA VAL A 456 -11.48 -23.18 6.11
C VAL A 456 -11.91 -24.44 5.35
N GLU A 457 -13.14 -24.44 4.79
CA GLU A 457 -13.69 -25.64 4.13
C GLU A 457 -12.82 -26.14 2.96
N ALA A 458 -12.13 -25.23 2.26
CA ALA A 458 -11.18 -25.59 1.22
C ALA A 458 -10.02 -26.46 1.76
N HIS A 459 -9.45 -26.11 2.92
CA HIS A 459 -8.38 -26.88 3.57
C HIS A 459 -8.87 -28.27 3.96
N ARG A 460 -10.10 -28.37 4.49
CA ARG A 460 -10.71 -29.64 4.91
C ARG A 460 -10.91 -30.58 3.73
N ARG A 461 -11.36 -30.07 2.58
CA ARG A 461 -11.51 -30.87 1.35
C ARG A 461 -10.16 -31.45 0.91
N TYR A 462 -9.10 -30.63 0.94
CA TYR A 462 -7.76 -31.05 0.57
C TYR A 462 -7.22 -32.13 1.52
N TYR A 463 -7.33 -31.92 2.83
CA TYR A 463 -6.92 -32.91 3.82
C TYR A 463 -7.68 -34.22 3.65
N ARG A 464 -8.99 -34.21 3.41
CA ARG A 464 -9.77 -35.45 3.21
C ARG A 464 -9.25 -36.28 2.04
N ALA A 465 -8.77 -35.65 0.96
CA ALA A 465 -8.20 -36.34 -0.20
C ALA A 465 -6.83 -36.98 0.08
N HIS A 466 -6.03 -36.38 0.96
CA HIS A 466 -4.65 -36.82 1.22
C HIS A 466 -4.39 -37.37 2.64
N ARG A 467 -5.42 -37.49 3.48
CA ARG A 467 -5.31 -37.85 4.91
C ARG A 467 -4.49 -39.11 5.20
N VAL A 468 -4.57 -40.11 4.34
CA VAL A 468 -3.84 -41.38 4.52
C VAL A 468 -2.33 -41.14 4.38
N LEU A 469 -1.92 -40.41 3.34
CA LEU A 469 -0.53 -40.03 3.13
C LEU A 469 -0.06 -39.04 4.20
N ALA A 470 -0.84 -38.02 4.51
CA ALA A 470 -0.48 -37.04 5.54
C ALA A 470 -0.21 -37.72 6.89
N ARG A 471 -1.08 -38.64 7.33
CA ARG A 471 -0.88 -39.38 8.60
C ARG A 471 0.28 -40.35 8.57
N ALA A 472 0.58 -40.94 7.41
CA ALA A 472 1.69 -41.89 7.27
C ALA A 472 3.06 -41.19 7.28
N TRP A 473 3.14 -39.96 6.78
CA TRP A 473 4.41 -39.26 6.56
C TRP A 473 4.68 -38.11 7.53
N ILE A 474 3.66 -37.55 8.17
CA ILE A 474 3.80 -36.42 9.11
C ILE A 474 3.49 -36.92 10.51
N THR A 475 4.54 -37.18 11.28
CA THR A 475 4.46 -37.51 12.70
C THR A 475 5.32 -36.50 13.45
N PRO A 476 4.72 -35.57 14.22
CA PRO A 476 5.48 -34.58 14.98
C PRO A 476 6.59 -35.21 15.82
N GLY A 477 7.77 -34.60 15.79
CA GLY A 477 9.01 -35.07 16.41
C GLY A 477 9.73 -36.20 15.66
N ARG A 478 9.15 -36.73 14.57
CA ARG A 478 9.71 -37.87 13.80
C ARG A 478 9.55 -37.69 12.28
N CYS A 479 9.38 -36.46 11.79
CA CYS A 479 9.16 -36.23 10.36
C CYS A 479 10.40 -36.64 9.54
N LEU A 480 11.61 -36.31 10.00
CA LEU A 480 12.86 -36.70 9.33
C LEU A 480 13.06 -38.21 9.31
N GLU A 481 12.87 -38.87 10.46
CA GLU A 481 12.95 -40.34 10.57
C GLU A 481 11.99 -41.04 9.60
N THR A 482 10.75 -40.53 9.53
CA THR A 482 9.70 -41.07 8.66
C THR A 482 10.06 -40.88 7.18
N LEU A 483 10.57 -39.70 6.82
CA LEU A 483 11.03 -39.39 5.46
C LEU A 483 12.18 -40.30 5.04
N VAL A 484 13.19 -40.49 5.89
CA VAL A 484 14.36 -41.34 5.63
C VAL A 484 13.93 -42.80 5.49
N ARG A 485 13.11 -43.31 6.41
CA ARG A 485 12.55 -44.68 6.32
C ARG A 485 11.77 -44.91 5.03
N GLY A 486 10.98 -43.91 4.61
CA GLY A 486 10.15 -44.00 3.41
C GLY A 486 10.92 -43.88 2.09
N THR A 487 12.13 -43.32 2.10
CA THR A 487 12.93 -43.04 0.88
C THR A 487 14.25 -43.80 0.80
N GLY A 488 14.78 -44.31 1.91
CA GLY A 488 16.15 -44.81 2.02
C GLY A 488 17.22 -43.73 1.87
N ALA A 489 16.87 -42.45 2.01
CA ALA A 489 17.78 -41.33 1.80
C ALA A 489 18.52 -40.95 3.09
N ASP A 490 19.43 -41.82 3.55
CA ASP A 490 20.24 -41.60 4.77
C ASP A 490 21.11 -40.32 4.69
N ASP A 491 21.33 -39.81 3.47
CA ASP A 491 22.01 -38.53 3.26
C ASP A 491 21.21 -37.33 3.75
N LEU A 492 19.86 -37.41 3.75
CA LEU A 492 19.00 -36.38 4.35
C LEU A 492 19.10 -36.38 5.88
N GLU A 493 19.19 -37.56 6.50
CA GLU A 493 19.39 -37.66 7.94
C GLU A 493 20.72 -37.04 8.34
N ARG A 494 21.81 -37.40 7.65
CA ARG A 494 23.13 -36.79 7.87
C ARG A 494 23.12 -35.29 7.65
N LEU A 495 22.42 -34.81 6.61
CA LEU A 495 22.32 -33.38 6.30
C LEU A 495 21.73 -32.58 7.47
N TRP A 496 20.55 -32.99 7.95
CA TRP A 496 19.84 -32.26 9.00
C TRP A 496 20.45 -32.46 10.39
N ASN A 497 21.05 -33.62 10.68
CA ASN A 497 21.70 -33.88 11.97
C ASN A 497 23.12 -33.32 12.08
N ALA A 498 23.80 -33.00 10.96
CA ALA A 498 25.16 -32.45 10.98
C ALA A 498 25.24 -31.00 11.45
N SER A 499 24.13 -30.26 11.47
CA SER A 499 24.12 -28.84 11.83
C SER A 499 23.32 -28.58 13.11
N PRO A 500 23.90 -27.88 14.11
CA PRO A 500 23.15 -27.41 15.28
C PRO A 500 22.28 -26.17 14.97
N ALA A 501 22.41 -25.58 13.78
CA ALA A 501 21.82 -24.29 13.44
C ALA A 501 20.29 -24.23 13.56
N PRO A 502 19.51 -25.24 13.11
CA PRO A 502 18.06 -25.20 13.27
C PRO A 502 17.62 -25.09 14.74
N ARG A 503 18.26 -25.86 15.64
CA ARG A 503 17.98 -25.79 17.09
C ARG A 503 18.45 -24.47 17.71
N ALA A 504 19.62 -23.97 17.31
CA ALA A 504 20.12 -22.68 17.76
C ALA A 504 19.20 -21.53 17.33
N TYR A 505 18.69 -21.58 16.09
CA TYR A 505 17.68 -20.66 15.59
C TYR A 505 16.40 -20.73 16.42
N GLY A 506 15.86 -21.94 16.61
CA GLY A 506 14.66 -22.15 17.41
C GLY A 506 14.79 -21.65 18.85
N ALA A 507 15.94 -21.85 19.50
CA ALA A 507 16.19 -21.32 20.84
C ALA A 507 16.10 -19.79 20.92
N LEU A 508 16.43 -19.07 19.85
CA LEU A 508 16.33 -17.62 19.78
C LEU A 508 14.91 -17.13 19.48
N VAL A 509 14.18 -17.83 18.62
CA VAL A 509 12.88 -17.35 18.12
C VAL A 509 11.68 -17.95 18.86
N LEU A 510 11.78 -19.15 19.43
CA LEU A 510 10.65 -19.86 20.06
C LEU A 510 10.43 -19.54 21.54
N GLY A 511 11.27 -18.69 22.15
CA GLY A 511 11.22 -18.36 23.59
C GLY A 511 9.87 -17.82 24.10
N ASN A 512 9.02 -17.30 23.20
CA ASN A 512 7.61 -17.07 23.47
C ASN A 512 6.81 -17.30 22.18
N SER A 513 6.31 -18.52 21.96
CA SER A 513 5.60 -18.92 20.74
C SER A 513 4.32 -18.11 20.42
N ALA A 514 3.83 -17.31 21.38
CA ALA A 514 2.74 -16.37 21.19
C ALA A 514 3.19 -14.95 20.74
N ASP A 515 4.50 -14.69 20.63
CA ASP A 515 5.03 -13.43 20.09
C ASP A 515 4.83 -13.40 18.56
N ALA A 516 4.35 -12.25 18.06
CA ALA A 516 4.16 -12.03 16.62
C ALA A 516 5.49 -12.15 15.85
N ARG A 517 6.61 -11.82 16.49
CA ARG A 517 7.95 -12.00 15.91
C ARG A 517 8.26 -13.46 15.62
N THR A 518 7.89 -14.35 16.53
CA THR A 518 8.08 -15.80 16.35
C THR A 518 7.24 -16.30 15.18
N ALA A 519 5.97 -15.89 15.10
CA ALA A 519 5.10 -16.25 13.99
C ALA A 519 5.68 -15.78 12.64
N THR A 520 6.07 -14.51 12.53
CA THR A 520 6.69 -13.98 11.29
C THR A 520 7.97 -14.72 10.90
N ALA A 521 8.81 -15.05 11.88
CA ALA A 521 10.07 -15.77 11.65
C ALA A 521 9.84 -17.19 11.13
N VAL A 522 8.97 -17.95 11.79
CA VAL A 522 8.63 -19.33 11.38
C VAL A 522 7.90 -19.33 10.03
N ASP A 523 6.93 -18.44 9.83
CA ASP A 523 6.25 -18.28 8.54
C ASP A 523 7.23 -17.92 7.41
N GLY A 524 8.22 -17.07 7.71
CA GLY A 524 9.30 -16.73 6.79
C GLY A 524 10.07 -17.97 6.33
N LEU A 525 10.43 -18.86 7.26
CA LEU A 525 11.12 -20.11 6.94
C LEU A 525 10.24 -21.06 6.13
N LEU A 526 8.99 -21.27 6.54
CA LEU A 526 8.04 -22.14 5.83
C LEU A 526 7.77 -21.65 4.40
N HIS A 527 7.65 -20.33 4.21
CA HIS A 527 7.52 -19.73 2.89
C HIS A 527 8.75 -19.97 2.03
N MET A 528 9.97 -19.80 2.57
CA MET A 528 11.20 -20.07 1.81
C MET A 528 11.40 -21.56 1.50
N GLN A 529 10.99 -22.44 2.40
CA GLN A 529 10.99 -23.88 2.18
C GLN A 529 10.01 -24.29 1.08
N HIS A 530 8.82 -23.66 1.04
CA HIS A 530 7.88 -23.81 -0.07
C HIS A 530 8.49 -23.34 -1.39
N ASN A 531 9.16 -22.18 -1.38
CA ASN A 531 9.71 -21.54 -2.56
C ASN A 531 10.80 -22.38 -3.26
N ARG A 532 11.55 -23.18 -2.49
CA ARG A 532 12.68 -23.97 -3.00
C ARG A 532 12.27 -25.29 -3.65
N LEU A 533 11.18 -25.91 -3.18
CA LEU A 533 10.56 -27.09 -3.80
C LEU A 533 9.79 -26.68 -5.05
#